data_AF-A0A563BEJ2-F1
#
_entry.id   AF-A0A563BEJ2-F1
#
_cell.length_a   1.000
_cell.length_b   1.000
_cell.length_c   1.000
_cell.angle_alpha   90.00
_cell.angle_beta   90.00
_cell.angle_gamma   90.00
#
_symmetry.space_group_name_H-M   'P 1'
#
loop_
_entity.id
_entity.type
_entity.pdbx_description
1 polymer ?
#
loop_
_entity_poly.entity_id
_entity_poly.type
_entity_poly.pdbx_seq_one_letter_code
_entity_poly.pdbx_strand_id
1 'polypeptide(L)' 'MQDEFTEIMNKLTENARFALQKSDYYAKRYNNGYMSTEHLLLGILSQDTSTGARFLADEDVNLDQVEKLMNHTAIEVPGA' A
#
# COMPACT_ATOMS: atom_id res chain seq x y z
N MET A 1 0.21 19.16 11.93
CA MET A 1 0.46 18.00 11.04
C MET A 1 0.59 16.70 11.80
N GLN A 2 1.48 16.57 12.80
CA GLN A 2 1.59 15.31 13.58
C GLN A 2 0.33 14.97 14.39
N ASP A 3 -0.36 15.98 14.94
CA ASP A 3 -1.58 15.76 15.73
C ASP A 3 -2.76 15.25 14.88
N GLU A 4 -2.93 15.80 13.68
CA GLU A 4 -3.98 15.41 12.74
C GLU A 4 -3.78 14.00 12.19
N PHE A 5 -2.54 13.65 11.83
CA PHE A 5 -2.22 12.29 11.39
C PHE A 5 -2.46 11.25 12.49
N THR A 6 -2.09 11.59 13.73
CA THR A 6 -2.33 10.72 14.88
C THR A 6 -3.83 10.53 15.13
N GLU A 7 -4.63 11.60 15.00
CA GLU A 7 -6.08 11.52 15.12
C GLU A 7 -6.70 10.61 14.06
N ILE A 8 -6.26 10.71 12.80
CA ILE A 8 -6.72 9.84 11.71
C ILE A 8 -6.36 8.38 12.01
N MET A 9 -5.12 8.10 12.41
CA MET A 9 -4.67 6.74 12.73
C MET A 9 -5.49 6.09 13.86
N ASN A 10 -5.92 6.88 14.84
CA ASN A 10 -6.77 6.41 15.93
C ASN A 10 -8.19 6.04 15.49
N LYS A 11 -8.68 6.61 14.38
CA LYS A 11 -10.02 6.32 13.82
C LYS A 11 -10.04 5.09 12.90
N LEU A 12 -8.88 4.56 12.52
CA LEU A 12 -8.78 3.41 11.62
C LEU A 12 -8.99 2.08 12.36
N THR A 13 -9.29 1.03 11.60
CA THR A 13 -9.23 -0.34 12.11
C THR A 13 -7.78 -0.77 12.29
N GLU A 14 -7.55 -1.87 13.01
CA GLU A 14 -6.22 -2.43 13.19
C GLU A 14 -5.56 -2.81 11.84
N ASN A 15 -6.29 -3.51 10.96
CA ASN A 15 -5.82 -3.87 9.62
C ASN A 15 -5.47 -2.63 8.78
N ALA A 16 -6.25 -1.54 8.89
CA ALA A 16 -5.97 -0.31 8.16
C ALA A 16 -4.71 0.40 8.68
N ARG A 17 -4.48 0.40 10.00
CA ARG A 17 -3.22 0.90 10.58
C ARG A 17 -2.02 0.08 10.13
N PHE A 18 -2.13 -1.26 10.15
CA PHE A 18 -1.07 -2.14 9.66
C PHE A 18 -0.79 -1.91 8.17
N ALA A 19 -1.83 -1.70 7.36
CA ALA A 19 -1.68 -1.37 5.95
C ALA A 19 -0.82 -0.12 5.77
N LEU A 20 -1.12 0.96 6.50
CA LEU A 20 -0.37 2.22 6.42
C LEU A 20 1.08 2.07 6.90
N GLN A 21 1.32 1.33 7.98
CA GLN A 21 2.68 1.04 8.45
C GLN A 21 3.50 0.28 7.39
N LYS A 22 2.88 -0.70 6.73
CA LYS A 22 3.52 -1.45 5.64
C LYS A 22 3.72 -0.59 4.40
N SER A 23 2.78 0.30 4.11
CA SER A 23 2.89 1.27 3.02
C SER A 23 4.10 2.19 3.20
N ASP A 24 4.34 2.68 4.43
CA ASP A 24 5.50 3.50 4.77
C ASP A 24 6.82 2.72 4.60
N TYR A 25 6.85 1.45 5.00
CA TYR A 25 7.99 0.57 4.74
C TYR A 25 8.31 0.47 3.24
N TYR A 26 7.30 0.24 2.40
CA TYR A 26 7.49 0.13 0.95
C TYR A 26 7.86 1.48 0.31
N ALA A 27 7.27 2.60 0.76
CA ALA A 27 7.59 3.94 0.28
C ALA A 27 9.06 4.29 0.53
N LYS A 28 9.57 3.97 1.72
CA LYS A 28 10.99 4.15 2.06
C LYS A 28 11.91 3.27 1.22
N ARG A 29 11.44 2.08 0.85
CA ARG A 29 12.19 1.11 0.05
C ARG A 29 12.25 1.49 -1.44
N TYR A 30 11.14 1.95 -2.01
CA TYR A 30 10.99 2.09 -3.46
C TYR A 30 10.86 3.54 -3.97
N ASN A 31 10.52 4.50 -3.11
CA ASN A 31 10.19 5.85 -3.55
C ASN A 31 10.74 6.96 -2.63
N ASN A 32 11.93 6.75 -2.05
CA ASN A 32 12.61 7.70 -1.16
C ASN A 32 11.75 8.23 0.00
N GLY A 33 10.79 7.42 0.46
CA GLY A 33 9.87 7.77 1.55
C GLY A 33 8.60 8.51 1.13
N TYR A 34 8.37 8.77 -0.17
CA TYR A 34 7.09 9.30 -0.63
C TYR A 34 6.06 8.18 -0.82
N MET A 35 4.98 8.22 -0.03
CA MET A 35 3.89 7.24 -0.09
C MET A 35 2.88 7.62 -1.18
N SER A 36 2.79 6.77 -2.20
CA SER A 36 1.75 6.81 -3.25
C SER A 36 0.69 5.71 -3.04
N THR A 37 -0.30 5.64 -3.93
CA THR A 37 -1.40 4.67 -3.87
C THR A 37 -0.93 3.23 -4.08
N GLU A 38 0.13 2.99 -4.87
CA GLU A 38 0.70 1.64 -5.04
C GLU A 38 1.28 1.11 -3.72
N HIS A 39 1.83 1.98 -2.88
CA HIS A 39 2.34 1.60 -1.57
C HIS A 39 1.19 1.23 -0.61
N LEU A 40 0.05 1.92 -0.70
CA LEU A 40 -1.16 1.54 0.03
C LEU A 40 -1.64 0.15 -0.36
N LEU A 41 -1.64 -0.14 -1.66
CA LEU A 41 -2.00 -1.45 -2.20
C LEU A 41 -1.04 -2.54 -1.68
N LEU A 42 0.27 -2.32 -1.71
CA LEU A 42 1.26 -3.22 -1.12
C LEU A 42 1.05 -3.42 0.38
N GLY A 43 0.68 -2.35 1.10
CA GLY A 43 0.36 -2.42 2.52
C GLY A 43 -0.85 -3.31 2.82
N ILE A 44 -1.89 -3.25 2.00
CA ILE A 44 -3.07 -4.13 2.10
C ILE A 44 -2.67 -5.57 1.76
N LEU A 45 -2.00 -5.80 0.64
CA LEU A 45 -1.59 -7.12 0.16
C LEU A 45 -0.59 -7.82 1.10
N SER A 46 0.17 -7.07 1.89
CA SER A 46 1.09 -7.62 2.90
C SER A 46 0.39 -8.23 4.13
N GLN A 47 -0.94 -8.16 4.19
CA GLN A 47 -1.78 -8.73 5.22
C GLN A 47 -2.65 -9.84 4.62
N ASP A 48 -2.04 -10.97 4.29
CA ASP A 48 -2.63 -12.17 3.66
C ASP A 48 -3.96 -12.65 4.29
N THR A 49 -4.16 -12.41 5.58
CA THR A 49 -5.38 -12.77 6.31
C THR A 49 -6.48 -11.70 6.28
N SER A 50 -6.18 -10.48 5.83
CA SER A 50 -7.14 -9.38 5.78
C SER A 50 -8.19 -9.58 4.67
N THR A 51 -9.41 -9.08 4.90
CA THR A 51 -10.48 -9.11 3.89
C THR A 51 -10.05 -8.43 2.58
N GLY A 52 -9.31 -7.32 2.67
CA GLY A 52 -8.83 -6.60 1.49
C GLY A 52 -7.83 -7.41 0.67
N ALA A 53 -6.86 -8.07 1.33
CA ALA A 53 -5.90 -8.93 0.63
C ALA A 53 -6.59 -10.15 0.00
N ARG A 54 -7.54 -10.77 0.70
CA ARG A 54 -8.32 -11.90 0.17
C ARG A 54 -9.12 -11.50 -1.07
N PHE A 55 -9.84 -10.38 -1.00
CA PHE A 55 -10.60 -9.87 -2.13
C PHE A 55 -9.72 -9.60 -3.36
N LEU A 56 -8.56 -8.97 -3.15
CA LEU A 56 -7.61 -8.72 -4.25
C LEU A 56 -7.02 -10.02 -4.81
N ALA A 57 -6.72 -10.99 -3.95
CA ALA A 57 -6.23 -12.30 -4.38
C ALA A 57 -7.29 -13.08 -5.18
N ASP A 58 -8.57 -12.94 -4.84
CA ASP A 58 -9.69 -13.52 -5.59
C ASP A 58 -9.80 -12.92 -7.00
N GLU A 59 -9.32 -11.68 -7.19
CA GLU A 59 -9.19 -10.99 -8.49
C GLU A 59 -7.79 -11.16 -9.12
N ASP A 60 -7.04 -12.19 -8.72
CA ASP A 60 -5.68 -12.52 -9.21
C ASP A 60 -4.61 -11.43 -8.97
N VAL A 61 -4.86 -10.49 -8.06
CA VAL A 61 -3.90 -9.45 -7.65
C VAL A 61 -3.18 -9.88 -6.38
N ASN A 62 -1.87 -10.15 -6.47
CA ASN A 62 -1.05 -10.54 -5.32
C ASN A 62 0.17 -9.62 -5.08
N LEU A 63 0.72 -9.73 -3.87
CA LEU A 63 1.83 -8.90 -3.41
C LEU A 63 3.04 -8.96 -4.36
N ASP A 64 3.45 -10.16 -4.76
CA ASP A 64 4.63 -10.39 -5.60
C ASP A 64 4.51 -9.73 -6.98
N GLN A 65 3.32 -9.74 -7.58
CA GLN A 65 3.06 -9.06 -8.84
C GLN A 65 3.20 -7.55 -8.70
N VAL A 66 2.56 -6.96 -7.69
CA VAL A 66 2.57 -5.50 -7.47
C VAL A 66 3.97 -5.03 -7.08
N GLU A 67 4.68 -5.77 -6.23
CA GLU A 67 6.03 -5.42 -5.80
C GLU A 67 7.03 -5.40 -6.97
N LYS A 68 6.88 -6.31 -7.94
CA LYS A 68 7.70 -6.29 -9.16
C LYS A 68 7.53 -4.99 -9.94
N LEU A 69 6.33 -4.41 -9.99
CA LEU A 69 6.07 -3.16 -10.70
C LEU A 69 6.79 -1.96 -10.06
N MET A 70 7.13 -2.01 -8.77
CA MET A 70 7.78 -0.88 -8.08
C MET A 70 9.21 -0.59 -8.56
N ASN A 71 9.90 -1.58 -9.12
CA ASN A 71 11.22 -1.40 -9.70
C ASN A 71 11.19 -0.88 -11.15
N HIS A 72 10.00 -0.77 -11.74
CA HIS A 72 9.82 -0.30 -13.10
C HIS A 72 9.36 1.15 -12.98
N THR A 73 10.10 2.07 -13.60
CA THR A 73 9.70 3.48 -13.70
C THR A 73 8.23 3.52 -14.12
N ALA A 74 7.39 4.24 -13.36
CA ALA A 74 5.97 4.34 -13.63
C ALA A 74 5.75 4.58 -15.12
N ILE A 75 5.16 3.58 -15.80
CA ILE A 75 4.85 3.69 -17.21
C ILE A 75 3.71 4.70 -17.26
N GLU A 76 3.98 5.91 -17.73
CA GLU A 76 2.91 6.85 -18.07
C GLU A 76 1.95 6.11 -19.00
N VAL A 77 0.69 6.00 -18.58
CA VAL A 77 -0.36 5.40 -19.40
C VAL A 77 -0.57 6.35 -20.57
N PRO A 78 -0.30 5.95 -21.83
CA PRO A 78 -0.49 6.84 -22.97
C PRO A 78 -1.98 7.17 -23.09
N GLY A 79 -2.34 8.43 -22.88
CA GLY A 79 -3.71 8.93 -23.04
C GLY A 79 -4.43 9.38 -21.77
N ALA A 80 -3.73 9.58 -20.65
CA ALA A 80 -4.24 10.35 -19.50
C ALA A 80 -3.95 11.86 -19.65
#